data_AF-A0A7W9S2F9-F1
#
_entry.id   AF-A0A7W9S2F9-F1
#
_cell.length_a   1.000
_cell.length_b   1.000
_cell.length_c   1.000
_cell.angle_alpha   90.00
_cell.angle_beta   90.00
_cell.angle_gamma   90.00
#
_symmetry.space_group_name_H-M   'P 1'
#
loop_
_entity.id
_entity.type
_entity.pdbx_description
1 polymer ?
#
loop_
_entity_poly.entity_id
_entity_poly.type
_entity_poly.pdbx_seq_one_letter_code
_entity_poly.pdbx_strand_id
1 'polypeptide(L)'
;MAYPVERGAISQRAPVTSSTEAALIESRGWLAQMIMEAVDGEANGFRGGWISTSAVQRLLSGQRKTVASRSLGQALEELGYYRIGKAGRGWMQDDPANPTKRPWLWNTSPNANLADYGRAQGYE
;
A
#
# COMPACT_ATOMS: atom_id res chain seq x y z
N MET A 1 -1.63 60.04 -25.81
CA MET A 1 -0.71 59.04 -25.25
C MET A 1 -1.53 57.88 -24.69
N ALA A 2 -1.64 56.78 -25.43
CA ALA A 2 -2.31 55.55 -25.00
C ALA A 2 -1.26 54.43 -24.99
N TYR A 3 -1.05 53.80 -23.84
CA TYR A 3 -0.16 52.65 -23.71
C TYR A 3 -0.99 51.36 -23.85
N PRO A 4 -0.72 50.48 -24.82
CA PRO A 4 -1.34 49.17 -24.87
C PRO A 4 -0.59 48.24 -23.90
N VAL A 5 -1.28 47.79 -22.84
CA VAL A 5 -0.77 46.70 -21.99
C VAL A 5 -1.08 45.37 -22.66
N GLU A 6 -0.06 44.81 -23.30
CA GLU A 6 -0.10 43.44 -23.80
C GLU A 6 -0.19 42.50 -22.61
N ARG A 7 -1.37 41.88 -22.40
CA ARG A 7 -1.57 40.83 -21.38
C ARG A 7 -0.84 39.58 -21.83
N GLY A 8 0.48 39.58 -21.59
CA GLY A 8 1.34 38.42 -21.66
C GLY A 8 0.86 37.35 -20.68
N ALA A 9 0.75 36.14 -21.20
CA ALA A 9 0.29 34.95 -20.51
C ALA A 9 1.20 34.60 -19.33
N ILE A 10 0.59 34.39 -18.15
CA ILE A 10 1.15 33.49 -17.14
C ILE A 10 0.08 32.47 -16.76
N SER A 11 -0.13 31.49 -17.64
CA SER A 11 -0.60 30.18 -17.18
C SER A 11 0.51 29.62 -16.30
N GLN A 12 0.43 29.86 -15.00
CA GLN A 12 1.23 29.19 -13.99
C GLN A 12 0.79 27.72 -13.95
N ARG A 13 1.19 26.94 -14.96
CA ARG A 13 1.18 25.49 -14.87
C ARG A 13 2.28 25.16 -13.88
N ALA A 14 1.90 24.89 -12.63
CA ALA A 14 2.82 24.42 -11.61
C ALA A 14 3.70 23.30 -12.20
N PRO A 15 5.03 23.38 -12.08
CA PRO A 15 5.91 22.35 -12.60
C PRO A 15 5.52 21.03 -11.94
N VAL A 16 5.46 19.96 -12.74
CA VAL A 16 5.38 18.59 -12.22
C VAL A 16 6.61 18.43 -11.32
N THR A 17 6.38 18.40 -10.00
CA THR A 17 7.46 18.53 -9.04
C THR A 17 8.25 17.23 -8.99
N SER A 18 9.47 17.28 -9.50
CA SER A 18 10.51 16.26 -9.32
C SER A 18 10.65 15.82 -7.84
N SER A 19 10.35 16.70 -6.87
CA SER A 19 10.31 16.36 -5.44
C SER A 19 9.18 15.39 -5.05
N THR A 20 8.07 15.32 -5.77
CA THR A 20 7.00 14.35 -5.45
C THR A 20 7.39 12.95 -5.91
N GLU A 21 7.99 12.82 -7.09
CA GLU A 21 8.46 11.53 -7.59
C GLU A 21 9.66 11.00 -6.79
N ALA A 22 10.61 11.87 -6.42
CA ALA A 22 11.72 11.49 -5.55
C ALA A 22 11.23 11.03 -4.16
N ALA A 23 10.27 11.73 -3.56
CA ALA A 23 9.68 11.34 -2.28
C ALA A 23 8.90 10.02 -2.37
N LEU A 24 8.29 9.71 -3.52
CA LEU A 24 7.64 8.42 -3.78
C LEU A 24 8.66 7.29 -3.89
N ILE A 25 9.78 7.50 -4.59
CA ILE A 25 10.87 6.51 -4.71
C ILE A 25 11.49 6.22 -3.33
N GLU A 26 11.85 7.26 -2.58
CA GLU A 26 12.40 7.10 -1.22
C GLU A 26 11.37 6.42 -0.30
N SER A 27 10.09 6.78 -0.44
CA SER A 27 9.02 6.17 0.37
C SER A 27 8.79 4.69 0.07
N ARG A 28 9.11 4.24 -1.15
CA ARG A 28 8.99 2.83 -1.55
C ARG A 28 10.08 1.96 -0.92
N GLY A 29 11.30 2.48 -0.76
CA GLY A 29 12.42 1.71 -0.19
C GLY A 29 12.17 1.25 1.24
N TRP A 30 11.82 2.17 2.15
CA TRP A 30 11.55 1.81 3.55
C TRP A 30 10.27 0.98 3.71
N LEU A 31 9.26 1.22 2.86
CA LEU A 31 8.02 0.46 2.88
C LEU A 31 8.24 -1.00 2.45
N ALA A 32 9.01 -1.19 1.37
CA ALA A 32 9.36 -2.52 0.88
C ALA A 32 10.15 -3.30 1.93
N GLN A 33 11.14 -2.65 2.58
CA GLN A 33 11.90 -3.27 3.67
C GLN A 33 11.01 -3.66 4.84
N MET A 34 10.12 -2.77 5.30
CA MET A 34 9.18 -3.08 6.38
C MET A 34 8.26 -4.26 6.03
N ILE A 35 7.78 -4.33 4.78
CA ILE A 35 6.96 -5.44 4.33
C ILE A 35 7.77 -6.74 4.36
N MET A 36 9.01 -6.73 3.85
CA MET A 36 9.88 -7.91 3.88
C MET A 36 10.18 -8.38 5.31
N GLU A 37 10.46 -7.46 6.24
CA GLU A 37 10.65 -7.78 7.66
C GLU A 37 9.39 -8.42 8.28
N ALA A 38 8.20 -7.93 7.92
CA ALA A 38 6.94 -8.50 8.39
C ALA A 38 6.65 -9.89 7.81
N VAL A 39 7.06 -10.13 6.56
CA VAL A 39 6.98 -11.45 5.90
C VAL A 39 7.95 -12.44 6.56
N ASP A 40 9.20 -12.04 6.78
CA ASP A 40 10.23 -12.86 7.41
C ASP A 40 9.87 -13.21 8.86
N GLY A 41 9.30 -12.25 9.60
CA GLY A 41 8.80 -12.47 10.96
C GLY A 41 7.47 -13.23 11.04
N GLU A 42 6.93 -13.71 9.91
CA GLU A 42 5.63 -14.39 9.82
C GLU A 42 4.52 -13.65 10.59
N ALA A 43 4.48 -12.33 10.43
CA ALA A 43 3.51 -11.49 11.12
C ALA A 43 2.08 -11.82 10.67
N ASN A 44 1.12 -11.54 11.55
CA ASN A 44 -0.30 -11.65 11.22
C ASN A 44 -0.64 -10.83 9.97
N GLY A 45 -1.14 -11.51 8.94
CA GLY A 45 -1.46 -10.93 7.63
C GLY A 45 -0.32 -10.91 6.62
N PHE A 46 0.84 -11.53 6.94
CA PHE A 46 2.02 -11.64 6.06
C PHE A 46 2.48 -13.08 5.81
N ARG A 47 1.77 -14.09 6.35
CA ARG A 47 2.17 -15.50 6.27
C ARG A 47 1.84 -16.18 4.94
N GLY A 48 2.56 -17.24 4.61
CA GLY A 48 2.21 -18.12 3.49
C GLY A 48 2.19 -17.42 2.12
N GLY A 49 3.04 -16.40 1.95
CA GLY A 49 3.10 -15.60 0.73
C GLY A 49 1.91 -14.66 0.55
N TRP A 50 1.07 -14.46 1.57
CA TRP A 50 -0.04 -13.51 1.55
C TRP A 50 0.32 -12.19 2.21
N ILE A 51 -0.24 -11.09 1.71
CA ILE A 51 -0.20 -9.78 2.36
C ILE A 51 -1.59 -9.17 2.43
N SER A 52 -1.99 -8.75 3.63
CA SER A 52 -3.23 -8.01 3.89
C SER A 52 -2.97 -6.51 4.00
N THR A 53 -3.68 -5.70 3.21
CA THR A 53 -3.54 -4.24 3.29
C THR A 53 -3.92 -3.67 4.66
N SER A 54 -4.83 -4.32 5.38
CA SER A 54 -5.19 -3.89 6.75
C SER A 54 -4.05 -4.16 7.73
N ALA A 55 -3.36 -5.28 7.60
CA ALA A 55 -2.19 -5.60 8.41
C ALA A 55 -1.03 -4.63 8.11
N VAL A 56 -0.79 -4.27 6.85
CA VAL A 56 0.18 -3.23 6.49
C VAL A 56 -0.20 -1.87 7.09
N GLN A 57 -1.47 -1.48 6.99
CA GLN A 57 -1.94 -0.23 7.60
C GLN A 57 -1.73 -0.22 9.12
N ARG A 58 -1.93 -1.36 9.79
CA ARG A 58 -1.65 -1.49 11.22
C ARG A 58 -0.16 -1.30 11.53
N LEU A 59 0.75 -1.90 10.76
CA LEU A 59 2.20 -1.68 10.92
C LEU A 59 2.57 -0.20 10.75
N LEU A 60 2.02 0.43 9.71
CA LEU A 60 2.22 1.85 9.44
C LEU A 60 1.72 2.72 10.60
N SER A 61 0.52 2.46 11.11
CA SER A 61 -0.04 3.17 12.26
C SER A 61 0.81 2.98 13.52
N GLY A 62 1.38 1.79 13.75
CA GLY A 62 2.30 1.54 14.86
C GLY A 62 3.56 2.41 14.80
N GLN A 63 4.03 2.72 13.60
CA GLN A 63 5.19 3.60 13.37
C GLN A 63 4.82 5.07 13.17
N ARG A 64 3.54 5.44 13.35
CA ARG A 64 2.99 6.79 13.05
C ARG A 64 3.27 7.26 11.62
N LYS A 65 3.38 6.32 10.68
CA LYS A 65 3.57 6.58 9.25
C LYS A 65 2.26 6.37 8.51
N THR A 66 2.10 7.06 7.39
CA THR A 66 0.99 6.87 6.47
C THR A 66 1.53 6.76 5.05
N VAL A 67 0.89 5.92 4.25
CA VAL A 67 1.23 5.74 2.84
C VAL A 67 -0.05 5.76 2.03
N ALA A 68 0.00 6.44 0.88
CA ALA A 68 -1.11 6.42 -0.07
C ALA A 68 -1.32 4.99 -0.61
N SER A 69 -2.58 4.55 -0.72
CA SER A 69 -2.92 3.21 -1.20
C SER A 69 -2.31 2.87 -2.57
N ARG A 70 -2.12 3.87 -3.44
CA ARG A 70 -1.46 3.70 -4.74
C ARG A 70 0.01 3.33 -4.58
N SER A 71 0.75 4.03 -3.71
CA SER A 71 2.18 3.77 -3.47
C SER A 71 2.38 2.41 -2.80
N LEU A 72 1.47 2.03 -1.89
CA LEU A 72 1.48 0.68 -1.31
C LEU A 72 1.26 -0.40 -2.37
N GLY A 73 0.29 -0.22 -3.28
CA GLY A 73 0.07 -1.15 -4.38
C GLY A 73 1.30 -1.30 -5.27
N GLN A 74 1.94 -0.18 -5.65
CA GLN A 74 3.17 -0.21 -6.45
C GLN A 74 4.31 -0.93 -5.73
N ALA A 75 4.52 -0.66 -4.44
CA ALA A 75 5.56 -1.32 -3.66
C ALA A 75 5.34 -2.85 -3.58
N LEU A 76 4.08 -3.29 -3.45
CA LEU A 76 3.73 -4.71 -3.45
C LEU A 76 3.97 -5.35 -4.83
N GLU A 77 3.61 -4.66 -5.91
CA GLU A 77 3.88 -5.11 -7.29
C GLU A 77 5.40 -5.22 -7.56
N GLU A 78 6.19 -4.25 -7.12
CA GLU A 78 7.66 -4.25 -7.21
C GLU A 78 8.29 -5.40 -6.41
N LEU A 79 7.69 -5.77 -5.27
CA LEU A 79 8.08 -6.94 -4.47
C LEU A 79 7.63 -8.29 -5.08
N GLY A 80 6.93 -8.28 -6.22
CA GLY A 80 6.47 -9.49 -6.90
C GLY A 80 5.13 -10.04 -6.38
N TYR A 81 4.35 -9.23 -5.65
CA TYR A 81 3.03 -9.62 -5.20
C TYR A 81 1.96 -9.20 -6.22
N TYR A 82 1.00 -10.09 -6.41
CA TYR A 82 -0.16 -9.88 -7.25
C TYR A 82 -1.39 -9.60 -6.41
N ARG A 83 -2.18 -8.63 -6.85
CA ARG A 83 -3.46 -8.30 -6.21
C ARG A 83 -4.49 -9.38 -6.54
N ILE A 84 -4.88 -10.16 -5.55
CA ILE A 84 -5.82 -11.27 -5.74
C ILE A 84 -7.26 -10.78 -5.65
N GLY A 85 -7.58 -9.96 -4.64
CA GLY A 85 -8.94 -9.49 -4.45
C GLY A 85 -9.23 -8.97 -3.05
N LYS A 86 -10.49 -8.64 -2.80
CA LYS A 86 -10.95 -8.18 -1.49
C LYS A 86 -11.35 -9.39 -0.66
N ALA A 87 -10.86 -9.46 0.59
CA ALA A 87 -11.19 -10.55 1.50
C ALA A 87 -12.71 -10.73 1.65
N GLY A 88 -13.16 -11.98 1.82
CA GLY A 88 -14.57 -12.29 2.06
C GLY A 88 -15.10 -11.68 3.35
N ARG A 89 -14.25 -11.66 4.40
CA ARG A 89 -14.54 -11.09 5.72
C ARG A 89 -13.38 -10.23 6.23
N GLY A 90 -13.63 -9.49 7.30
CA GLY A 90 -12.57 -8.87 8.09
C GLY A 90 -11.95 -9.87 9.07
N TRP A 91 -10.70 -9.63 9.42
CA TRP A 91 -9.93 -10.47 10.33
C TRP A 91 -9.43 -9.61 11.49
N MET A 92 -9.88 -9.93 12.70
CA MET A 92 -9.53 -9.19 13.92
C MET A 92 -8.01 -9.19 14.16
N GLN A 93 -7.33 -10.26 13.78
CA GLN A 93 -5.89 -10.44 13.93
C GLN A 93 -5.08 -9.48 13.05
N ASP A 94 -5.63 -9.05 11.91
CA ASP A 94 -4.98 -8.11 10.98
C ASP A 94 -5.14 -6.66 11.46
N ASP A 95 -6.38 -6.27 11.80
CA ASP A 95 -6.73 -4.93 12.26
C ASP A 95 -7.73 -5.02 13.43
N PRO A 96 -7.25 -5.09 14.68
CA PRO A 96 -8.10 -5.14 15.87
C PRO A 96 -8.95 -3.87 16.05
N ALA A 97 -8.52 -2.72 15.49
CA ALA A 97 -9.28 -1.48 15.57
C ALA A 97 -10.49 -1.49 14.62
N ASN A 98 -10.42 -2.23 13.51
CA ASN A 98 -11.51 -2.37 12.55
C ASN A 98 -11.70 -3.85 12.15
N PRO A 99 -12.17 -4.73 13.06
CA PRO A 99 -12.18 -6.18 12.83
C PRO A 99 -13.13 -6.62 11.70
N THR A 100 -14.13 -5.79 11.35
CA THR A 100 -15.07 -6.04 10.26
C THR A 100 -14.58 -5.57 8.89
N LYS A 101 -13.48 -4.80 8.86
CA LYS A 101 -12.94 -4.22 7.64
C LYS A 101 -12.35 -5.32 6.78
N ARG A 102 -12.83 -5.40 5.53
CA ARG A 102 -12.40 -6.39 4.54
C ARG A 102 -11.16 -5.87 3.81
N PRO A 103 -9.94 -6.39 4.10
CA PRO A 103 -8.71 -5.95 3.42
C PRO A 103 -8.68 -6.33 1.94
N TRP A 104 -7.80 -5.68 1.19
CA TRP A 104 -7.29 -6.24 -0.06
C TRP A 104 -6.19 -7.24 0.26
N LEU A 105 -6.26 -8.39 -0.40
CA LEU A 105 -5.32 -9.48 -0.26
C LEU A 105 -4.42 -9.55 -1.49
N TRP A 106 -3.14 -9.73 -1.22
CA TRP A 106 -2.08 -9.87 -2.20
C TRP A 106 -1.38 -11.21 -1.98
N ASN A 107 -0.88 -11.82 -3.05
CA ASN A 107 -0.14 -13.08 -2.95
C ASN A 107 0.98 -13.13 -3.99
N THR A 108 2.05 -13.88 -3.72
CA THR A 108 3.12 -14.13 -4.70
C THR A 108 2.64 -14.95 -5.91
N SER A 109 1.60 -15.76 -5.73
CA SER A 109 0.95 -16.54 -6.79
C SER A 109 -0.29 -15.80 -7.31
N PRO A 110 -0.35 -15.47 -8.62
CA PRO A 110 -1.49 -14.72 -9.18
C PRO A 110 -2.80 -15.51 -9.18
N ASN A 111 -2.72 -16.85 -9.11
CA ASN A 111 -3.88 -17.75 -9.10
C ASN A 111 -4.29 -18.18 -7.68
N ALA A 112 -3.78 -17.52 -6.64
CA ALA A 112 -4.11 -17.86 -5.27
C ALA A 112 -5.61 -17.65 -4.98
N ASN A 113 -6.21 -18.56 -4.21
CA ASN A 113 -7.62 -18.47 -3.85
C ASN A 113 -7.77 -17.65 -2.56
N LEU A 114 -8.62 -16.61 -2.60
CA LEU A 114 -8.92 -15.75 -1.44
C LEU A 114 -9.40 -16.54 -0.21
N ALA A 115 -10.05 -17.69 -0.41
CA ALA A 115 -10.53 -18.54 0.67
C ALA A 115 -9.38 -19.17 1.48
N ASP A 116 -8.21 -19.36 0.88
CA ASP A 116 -7.08 -20.01 1.54
C ASP A 116 -6.31 -19.05 2.47
N TYR A 117 -6.60 -17.75 2.40
CA TYR A 117 -5.96 -16.74 3.24
C TYR A 117 -6.12 -17.03 4.74
N GLY A 118 -7.35 -17.34 5.19
CA GLY A 118 -7.62 -17.60 6.61
C GLY A 118 -6.80 -18.75 7.17
N ARG A 119 -6.75 -19.86 6.42
CA ARG A 119 -5.94 -21.04 6.72
C ARG A 119 -4.44 -20.73 6.69
N ALA A 120 -3.98 -20.01 5.67
CA ALA A 120 -2.57 -19.64 5.53
C ALA A 120 -2.08 -18.73 6.68
N GLN A 121 -2.97 -17.93 7.27
CA GLN A 121 -2.64 -17.11 8.44
C GLN A 121 -2.77 -17.86 9.78
N GLY A 122 -3.36 -19.06 9.79
CA GLY A 122 -3.67 -19.80 11.02
C GLY A 122 -4.81 -19.18 11.83
N TYR A 123 -5.76 -18.50 11.16
CA TYR A 123 -6.95 -17.92 11.81
C TYR A 123 -8.14 -18.89 11.83
N GLU A 124 -8.03 -20.00 11.09
CA GLU A 124 -9.01 -21.07 10.94
C GLU A 124 -8.39 -22.43 11.24
#